data_AF-A0A2G8JLF6-F1
#
_entry.id   AF-A0A2G8JLF6-F1
#
_cell.length_a   1.000
_cell.length_b   1.000
_cell.length_c   1.000
_cell.angle_alpha   90.00
_cell.angle_beta   90.00
_cell.angle_gamma   90.00
#
_symmetry.space_group_name_H-M   'P 1'
#
loop_
_entity.id
_entity.type
_entity.pdbx_description
1 polymer ?
#
loop_
_entity_poly.entity_id
_entity_poly.type
_entity_poly.pdbx_seq_one_letter_code
_entity_poly.pdbx_strand_id
1 'polypeptide(L)'
;MAEPNIVAEFSTISGTDEELAKYYLTENGNDLERALNMFFANQSCQDDVIILEDEDSPERRVQSEPVAAEGSDEDVICLDDTMETEAASSSSAGPPVSDTRSAVDRHLKIISWNIEGLEKEMLKERTVAVINTLKRESPDVVFLQEVIPLSLNIAAGAFCDSYHVFPGGKFAYFTAILLKKETFHLETVLVEPFPNSQMLRNLIIAKAKCQGISLQLMTSHIESMANQSEERKSQLRSIFARMTGAGTDTVSIFGGDTNAKDREIFDLERERSDIEDVWETVGSPPESRFTWDMSQNDNLNMNGGNQGYVTIESTSIRRRRVYHR
;
A
#
# COMPACT_ATOMS: atom_id res chain seq x y z
N MET A 1 -46.15 -7.33 17.56
CA MET A 1 -44.87 -7.95 17.17
C MET A 1 -43.86 -6.83 17.13
N ALA A 2 -42.79 -6.91 17.93
CA ALA A 2 -41.72 -5.92 17.88
C ALA A 2 -41.00 -6.08 16.54
N GLU A 3 -40.78 -4.99 15.80
CA GLU A 3 -39.96 -5.03 14.59
C GLU A 3 -38.55 -5.53 14.96
N PRO A 4 -37.98 -6.49 14.21
CA PRO A 4 -36.64 -6.98 14.49
C PRO A 4 -35.64 -5.83 14.33
N ASN A 5 -34.76 -5.67 15.33
CA ASN A 5 -33.69 -4.71 15.29
C ASN A 5 -32.61 -5.21 14.30
N ILE A 6 -32.77 -4.84 13.03
CA ILE A 6 -31.86 -5.23 11.94
C ILE A 6 -30.39 -4.87 12.21
N VAL A 7 -30.12 -3.85 13.04
CA VAL A 7 -28.76 -3.51 13.48
C VAL A 7 -28.20 -4.60 14.39
N ALA A 8 -28.96 -5.02 15.40
CA ALA A 8 -28.54 -6.08 16.30
C ALA A 8 -28.39 -7.43 15.57
N GLU A 9 -29.27 -7.69 14.60
CA GLU A 9 -29.20 -8.89 13.77
C GLU A 9 -27.97 -8.90 12.87
N PHE A 10 -27.67 -7.77 12.20
CA PHE A 10 -26.43 -7.60 11.46
C PHE A 10 -25.22 -7.84 12.37
N SER A 11 -25.11 -7.10 13.49
CA SER A 11 -23.99 -7.20 14.45
C SER A 11 -23.78 -8.64 14.94
N THR A 12 -24.87 -9.37 15.17
CA THR A 12 -24.80 -10.77 15.62
C THR A 12 -24.26 -11.69 14.53
N ILE A 13 -24.70 -11.51 13.27
CA ILE A 13 -24.27 -12.37 12.15
C ILE A 13 -22.84 -12.03 11.70
N SER A 14 -22.50 -10.75 11.64
CA SER A 14 -21.20 -10.25 11.19
C SER A 14 -20.11 -10.34 12.26
N GLY A 15 -20.48 -10.46 13.55
CA GLY A 15 -19.56 -10.36 14.69
C GLY A 15 -19.04 -8.94 14.92
N THR A 16 -19.75 -7.91 14.44
CA THR A 16 -19.31 -6.51 14.51
C THR A 16 -20.09 -5.69 15.53
N ASP A 17 -19.54 -4.54 15.92
CA ASP A 17 -20.27 -3.57 16.73
C ASP A 17 -21.49 -2.96 16.00
N GLU A 18 -22.32 -2.25 16.75
CA GLU A 18 -23.53 -1.61 16.23
C GLU A 18 -23.25 -0.42 15.30
N GLU A 19 -22.13 0.28 15.47
CA GLU A 19 -21.81 1.42 14.61
C GLU A 19 -21.51 0.94 13.20
N LEU A 20 -20.78 -0.16 13.09
CA LEU A 20 -20.48 -0.79 11.82
C LEU A 20 -21.72 -1.40 11.16
N ALA A 21 -22.57 -2.03 11.97
CA ALA A 21 -23.85 -2.52 11.50
C ALA A 21 -24.71 -1.39 10.92
N LYS A 22 -24.82 -0.26 11.64
CA LYS A 22 -25.57 0.92 11.18
C LYS A 22 -25.01 1.46 9.86
N TYR A 23 -23.69 1.50 9.70
CA TYR A 23 -23.06 1.92 8.45
C TYR A 23 -23.47 1.03 7.27
N TYR A 24 -23.25 -0.28 7.36
CA TYR A 24 -23.56 -1.20 6.26
C TYR A 24 -25.06 -1.26 5.94
N LEU A 25 -25.92 -1.18 6.96
CA LEU A 25 -27.36 -1.12 6.75
C LEU A 25 -27.77 0.18 6.07
N THR A 26 -27.25 1.34 6.51
CA THR A 26 -27.58 2.64 5.91
C THR A 26 -27.17 2.69 4.43
N GLU A 27 -25.96 2.24 4.11
CA GLU A 27 -25.43 2.25 2.74
C GLU A 27 -26.14 1.28 1.79
N ASN A 28 -26.83 0.28 2.34
CA ASN A 28 -27.55 -0.73 1.57
C ASN A 28 -29.07 -0.62 1.70
N GLY A 29 -29.58 0.56 2.07
CA GLY A 29 -31.04 0.83 2.09
C GLY A 29 -31.79 0.09 3.20
N ASN A 30 -31.11 -0.17 4.32
CA ASN A 30 -31.58 -0.98 5.45
C ASN A 30 -31.98 -2.42 5.08
N ASP A 31 -31.43 -2.94 3.99
CA ASP A 31 -31.56 -4.33 3.57
C ASP A 31 -30.47 -5.17 4.24
N LEU A 32 -30.85 -5.99 5.23
CA LEU A 32 -29.95 -6.82 6.01
C LEU A 32 -29.15 -7.82 5.16
N GLU A 33 -29.81 -8.51 4.23
CA GLU A 33 -29.17 -9.52 3.40
C GLU A 33 -28.14 -8.88 2.46
N ARG A 34 -28.51 -7.77 1.83
CA ARG A 34 -27.60 -7.01 0.98
C ARG A 34 -26.43 -6.44 1.76
N ALA A 35 -26.68 -5.92 2.96
CA ALA A 35 -25.64 -5.40 3.85
C ALA A 35 -24.65 -6.51 4.27
N LEU A 36 -25.14 -7.69 4.67
CA LEU A 36 -24.30 -8.82 5.07
C LEU A 36 -23.50 -9.40 3.92
N ASN A 37 -24.13 -9.55 2.74
CA ASN A 37 -23.42 -9.99 1.53
C ASN A 37 -22.28 -9.04 1.18
N MET A 38 -22.52 -7.73 1.32
CA MET A 38 -21.47 -6.72 1.12
C MET A 38 -20.36 -6.85 2.17
N PHE A 39 -20.72 -7.03 3.43
CA PHE A 39 -19.77 -7.16 4.52
C PHE A 39 -18.85 -8.39 4.36
N PHE A 40 -19.40 -9.56 4.05
CA PHE A 40 -18.60 -10.78 3.90
C PHE A 40 -17.81 -10.83 2.59
N ALA A 41 -18.35 -10.25 1.50
CA ALA A 41 -17.57 -10.08 0.27
C ALA A 41 -16.29 -9.27 0.55
N ASN A 42 -16.38 -8.24 1.39
CA ASN A 42 -15.24 -7.41 1.78
C ASN A 42 -14.21 -8.15 2.64
N GLN A 43 -14.61 -9.18 3.40
CA GLN A 43 -13.69 -10.01 4.19
C GLN A 43 -12.94 -11.04 3.35
N SER A 44 -13.57 -11.62 2.32
CA SER A 44 -12.95 -12.67 1.49
C SER A 44 -11.69 -12.21 0.72
N CYS A 45 -11.43 -10.90 0.66
CA CYS A 45 -10.21 -10.31 0.09
C CYS A 45 -9.10 -10.07 1.13
N GLN A 46 -9.30 -10.41 2.41
CA GLN A 46 -8.48 -9.93 3.55
C GLN A 46 -7.56 -10.98 4.20
N ASP A 47 -7.63 -12.27 3.83
CA ASP A 47 -6.89 -13.34 4.54
C ASP A 47 -5.34 -13.22 4.45
N ASP A 48 -4.80 -12.26 3.68
CA ASP A 48 -3.36 -12.00 3.52
C ASP A 48 -2.85 -10.72 4.26
N VAL A 49 -3.68 -10.01 5.04
CA VAL A 49 -3.29 -8.73 5.69
C VAL A 49 -2.88 -8.94 7.15
N ILE A 50 -1.59 -8.74 7.46
CA ILE A 50 -1.09 -8.70 8.84
C ILE A 50 -1.21 -7.26 9.34
N ILE A 51 -2.21 -7.00 10.19
CA ILE A 51 -2.29 -5.77 10.97
C ILE A 51 -1.39 -5.97 12.20
N LEU A 52 -0.32 -5.19 12.30
CA LEU A 52 0.49 -5.14 13.52
C LEU A 52 -0.17 -4.15 14.47
N GLU A 53 -0.88 -4.64 15.48
CA GLU A 53 -1.32 -3.84 16.62
C GLU A 53 -0.18 -3.80 17.66
N ASP A 54 0.23 -2.60 18.07
CA ASP A 54 1.28 -2.39 19.07
C ASP A 54 0.79 -2.82 20.46
N GLU A 55 1.04 -4.06 20.85
CA GLU A 55 0.96 -4.52 22.24
C GLU A 55 2.26 -4.14 22.99
N ASP A 56 2.44 -2.86 23.32
CA ASP A 56 3.32 -2.51 24.43
C ASP A 56 2.91 -1.19 25.11
N SER A 57 2.12 -1.31 26.17
CA SER A 57 1.97 -0.28 27.20
C SER A 57 2.01 -0.97 28.57
N PRO A 58 2.92 -0.55 29.49
CA PRO A 58 3.31 -1.38 30.60
C PRO A 58 2.47 -1.08 31.84
N GLU A 59 1.52 -1.93 32.21
CA GLU A 59 1.08 -2.01 33.62
C GLU A 59 0.73 -3.43 34.10
N ARG A 60 1.30 -3.74 35.27
CA ARG A 60 1.02 -4.85 36.22
C ARG A 60 1.68 -6.21 35.99
N ARG A 61 2.92 -6.26 36.47
CA ARG A 61 3.51 -7.38 37.24
C ARG A 61 2.47 -8.11 38.10
N VAL A 62 2.31 -9.42 37.86
CA VAL A 62 2.09 -10.42 38.90
C VAL A 62 3.06 -11.57 38.66
N GLN A 63 3.75 -11.97 39.72
CA GLN A 63 4.84 -12.94 39.77
C GLN A 63 4.34 -14.38 39.68
N SER A 64 5.10 -15.23 38.96
CA SER A 64 5.38 -16.59 39.43
C SER A 64 6.63 -17.15 38.72
N GLU A 65 7.50 -17.77 39.53
CA GLU A 65 8.87 -18.23 39.28
C GLU A 65 9.01 -19.42 38.31
N PRO A 66 10.23 -19.72 37.80
CA PRO A 66 10.50 -20.75 36.81
C PRO A 66 10.85 -22.12 37.44
N VAL A 67 10.53 -23.20 36.74
CA VAL A 67 11.09 -24.54 37.03
C VAL A 67 11.99 -24.95 35.86
N ALA A 68 13.23 -25.26 36.22
CA ALA A 68 14.30 -25.72 35.34
C ALA A 68 14.31 -27.26 35.22
N ALA A 69 15.25 -27.71 34.36
CA ALA A 69 15.81 -29.06 34.22
C ALA A 69 15.07 -29.98 33.23
N GLU A 70 15.71 -30.81 32.40
CA GLU A 70 17.12 -31.10 32.10
C GLU A 70 17.12 -32.08 30.89
N GLY A 71 18.20 -32.07 30.11
CA GLY A 71 18.83 -33.16 29.34
C GLY A 71 18.02 -34.28 28.64
N SER A 72 18.33 -34.56 27.38
CA SER A 72 19.21 -35.69 27.03
C SER A 72 19.51 -35.80 25.52
N ASP A 73 20.66 -36.42 25.28
CA ASP A 73 21.48 -36.57 24.09
C ASP A 73 21.00 -37.54 22.98
N GLU A 74 21.67 -37.37 21.83
CA GLU A 74 22.00 -38.31 20.72
C GLU A 74 20.90 -38.80 19.74
N ASP A 75 21.05 -38.46 18.46
CA ASP A 75 21.55 -39.44 17.47
C ASP A 75 21.99 -38.79 16.13
N VAL A 76 23.20 -39.16 15.72
CA VAL A 76 23.92 -38.77 14.50
C VAL A 76 23.73 -39.84 13.43
N ILE A 77 23.35 -39.50 12.20
CA ILE A 77 23.75 -40.26 11.00
C ILE A 77 24.01 -39.32 9.81
N CYS A 78 25.28 -39.25 9.41
CA CYS A 78 25.78 -38.72 8.15
C CYS A 78 25.95 -39.89 7.17
N LEU A 79 25.58 -39.72 5.90
CA LEU A 79 25.97 -40.64 4.83
C LEU A 79 26.56 -39.84 3.67
N ASP A 80 27.88 -39.84 3.63
CA ASP A 80 28.72 -39.62 2.45
C ASP A 80 29.10 -41.01 1.92
N ASP A 81 29.02 -41.22 0.62
CA ASP A 81 29.62 -42.37 -0.06
C ASP A 81 30.27 -41.87 -1.34
N THR A 82 31.60 -41.79 -1.30
CA THR A 82 32.49 -41.59 -2.43
C THR A 82 33.23 -42.89 -2.73
N MET A 83 33.41 -43.22 -4.03
CA MET A 83 34.72 -43.57 -4.62
C MET A 83 34.63 -43.89 -6.12
N GLU A 84 35.30 -43.06 -6.92
CA GLU A 84 36.44 -43.35 -7.84
C GLU A 84 36.48 -44.67 -8.64
N THR A 85 36.92 -44.79 -9.90
CA THR A 85 37.77 -43.99 -10.81
C THR A 85 37.68 -44.59 -12.24
N GLU A 86 38.03 -43.83 -13.28
CA GLU A 86 39.04 -44.18 -14.32
C GLU A 86 39.09 -43.09 -15.41
N ALA A 87 40.29 -42.84 -15.91
CA ALA A 87 40.69 -41.65 -16.63
C ALA A 87 40.56 -41.77 -18.17
N ALA A 88 40.25 -40.67 -18.85
CA ALA A 88 40.73 -40.41 -20.21
C ALA A 88 40.71 -38.90 -20.52
N SER A 89 41.89 -38.39 -20.86
CA SER A 89 42.20 -37.03 -21.26
C SER A 89 41.54 -36.65 -22.60
N SER A 90 40.88 -35.50 -22.67
CA SER A 90 40.89 -34.67 -23.89
C SER A 90 40.47 -33.23 -23.58
N SER A 91 41.38 -32.32 -23.88
CA SER A 91 41.21 -30.87 -23.90
C SER A 91 40.14 -30.42 -24.90
N SER A 92 39.15 -29.64 -24.44
CA SER A 92 38.53 -28.60 -25.27
C SER A 92 38.02 -27.48 -24.37
N ALA A 93 38.70 -26.34 -24.41
CA ALA A 93 38.22 -25.09 -23.84
C ALA A 93 36.93 -24.68 -24.57
N GLY A 94 35.78 -24.95 -23.95
CA GLY A 94 34.52 -24.36 -24.35
C GLY A 94 34.53 -22.87 -23.99
N PRO A 95 33.91 -22.00 -24.80
CA PRO A 95 33.82 -20.58 -24.47
C PRO A 95 33.02 -20.42 -23.16
N PRO A 96 33.30 -19.38 -22.36
CA PRO A 96 32.52 -19.12 -21.17
C PRO A 96 31.07 -18.95 -21.61
N VAL A 97 30.18 -19.77 -21.05
CA VAL A 97 28.74 -19.55 -21.13
C VAL A 97 28.51 -18.24 -20.40
N SER A 98 28.48 -17.15 -21.16
CA SER A 98 27.99 -15.89 -20.66
C SER A 98 26.52 -16.12 -20.36
N ASP A 99 26.17 -16.17 -19.08
CA ASP A 99 24.80 -16.13 -18.59
C ASP A 99 24.25 -14.70 -18.84
N THR A 100 24.33 -14.24 -20.08
CA THR A 100 23.58 -13.11 -20.59
C THR A 100 22.17 -13.61 -20.85
N ARG A 101 21.45 -13.92 -19.77
CA ARG A 101 20.03 -13.56 -19.77
C ARG A 101 20.04 -12.06 -20.02
N SER A 102 19.79 -11.67 -21.27
CA SER A 102 19.45 -10.30 -21.61
C SER A 102 18.46 -9.86 -20.55
N ALA A 103 18.90 -8.96 -19.66
CA ALA A 103 18.00 -8.32 -18.72
C ALA A 103 17.01 -7.60 -19.61
N VAL A 104 15.85 -8.21 -19.81
CA VAL A 104 14.76 -7.59 -20.55
C VAL A 104 14.48 -6.32 -19.79
N ASP A 105 14.73 -5.18 -20.44
CA ASP A 105 14.47 -3.87 -19.88
C ASP A 105 12.97 -3.81 -19.55
N ARG A 106 12.64 -4.05 -18.27
CA ARG A 106 11.26 -4.11 -17.81
C ARG A 106 10.93 -2.78 -17.15
N HIS A 107 10.05 -2.05 -17.81
CA HIS A 107 9.44 -0.86 -17.27
C HIS A 107 8.28 -1.26 -16.36
N LEU A 108 8.20 -0.64 -15.17
CA LEU A 108 7.03 -0.69 -14.31
C LEU A 108 6.16 0.54 -14.57
N LYS A 109 4.87 0.33 -14.85
CA LYS A 109 3.89 1.41 -14.95
C LYS A 109 3.17 1.59 -13.63
N ILE A 110 3.24 2.80 -13.07
CA ILE A 110 2.64 3.14 -11.76
C ILE A 110 1.61 4.25 -11.98
N ILE A 111 0.46 4.14 -11.33
CA ILE A 111 -0.54 5.22 -11.22
C ILE A 111 -0.77 5.50 -9.73
N SER A 112 -0.64 6.76 -9.32
CA SER A 112 -1.14 7.25 -8.03
C SER A 112 -2.31 8.19 -8.26
N TRP A 113 -3.40 8.02 -7.52
CA TRP A 113 -4.61 8.80 -7.72
C TRP A 113 -5.50 8.90 -6.47
N ASN A 114 -5.64 10.10 -5.92
CA ASN A 114 -6.76 10.46 -5.06
C ASN A 114 -8.05 10.51 -5.89
N ILE A 115 -8.94 9.55 -5.67
CA ILE A 115 -10.18 9.38 -6.46
C ILE A 115 -11.36 10.16 -5.88
N GLU A 116 -11.14 10.90 -4.79
CA GLU A 116 -12.11 11.78 -4.14
C GLU A 116 -13.43 11.04 -3.85
N GLY A 117 -13.34 9.86 -3.24
CA GLY A 117 -14.51 9.03 -2.91
C GLY A 117 -15.38 9.61 -1.80
N LEU A 118 -14.95 10.69 -1.15
CA LEU A 118 -15.74 11.46 -0.20
C LEU A 118 -16.78 12.37 -0.88
N GLU A 119 -16.59 12.71 -2.17
CA GLU A 119 -17.56 13.49 -2.94
C GLU A 119 -18.69 12.58 -3.41
N LYS A 120 -19.93 12.95 -3.09
CA LYS A 120 -21.12 12.15 -3.34
C LYS A 120 -21.67 12.35 -4.75
N GLU A 121 -21.42 13.50 -5.35
CA GLU A 121 -21.89 13.82 -6.69
C GLU A 121 -21.33 12.83 -7.72
N MET A 122 -22.23 12.08 -8.38
CA MET A 122 -21.90 11.09 -9.41
C MET A 122 -20.85 10.05 -8.96
N LEU A 123 -20.79 9.76 -7.66
CA LEU A 123 -19.75 8.92 -7.05
C LEU A 123 -19.59 7.56 -7.75
N LYS A 124 -20.70 6.90 -8.08
CA LYS A 124 -20.68 5.59 -8.75
C LYS A 124 -20.16 5.70 -10.18
N GLU A 125 -20.65 6.67 -10.94
CA GLU A 125 -20.25 6.93 -12.33
C GLU A 125 -18.76 7.29 -12.40
N ARG A 126 -18.30 8.17 -11.51
CA ARG A 126 -16.88 8.54 -11.37
C ARG A 126 -16.02 7.34 -11.01
N THR A 127 -16.45 6.53 -10.03
CA THR A 127 -15.74 5.30 -9.68
C THR A 127 -15.62 4.39 -10.89
N VAL A 128 -16.70 4.14 -11.62
CA VAL A 128 -16.66 3.32 -12.85
C VAL A 128 -15.72 3.91 -13.90
N ALA A 129 -15.67 5.24 -14.06
CA ALA A 129 -14.75 5.92 -14.97
C ALA A 129 -13.28 5.72 -14.57
N VAL A 130 -12.96 5.78 -13.27
CA VAL A 130 -11.64 5.44 -12.73
C VAL A 130 -11.28 4.00 -13.08
N ILE A 131 -12.16 3.04 -12.79
CA ILE A 131 -11.92 1.62 -13.08
C ILE A 131 -11.67 1.37 -14.58
N ASN A 132 -12.48 1.98 -15.46
CA ASN A 132 -12.31 1.85 -16.89
C ASN A 132 -10.99 2.45 -17.38
N THR A 133 -10.55 3.54 -16.75
CA THR A 133 -9.23 4.14 -17.01
C THR A 133 -8.11 3.20 -16.57
N LEU A 134 -8.15 2.66 -15.36
CA LEU A 134 -7.16 1.71 -14.87
C LEU A 134 -7.09 0.45 -15.74
N LYS A 135 -8.23 -0.09 -16.20
CA LYS A 135 -8.27 -1.23 -17.15
C LYS A 135 -7.58 -0.91 -18.47
N ARG A 136 -7.84 0.26 -19.03
CA ARG A 136 -7.23 0.72 -20.29
C ARG A 136 -5.72 0.94 -20.13
N GLU A 137 -5.32 1.59 -19.04
CA GLU A 137 -3.92 1.89 -18.79
C GLU A 137 -3.10 0.67 -18.38
N SER A 138 -3.74 -0.36 -17.81
CA SER A 138 -3.13 -1.61 -17.34
C SER A 138 -1.81 -1.40 -16.56
N PRO A 139 -1.79 -0.53 -15.53
CA PRO A 139 -0.59 -0.30 -14.73
C PRO A 139 -0.16 -1.56 -13.99
N ASP A 140 1.13 -1.67 -13.65
CA ASP A 140 1.65 -2.72 -12.78
C ASP A 140 1.29 -2.47 -11.32
N VAL A 141 1.32 -1.19 -10.91
CA VAL A 141 1.04 -0.74 -9.54
C VAL A 141 0.01 0.40 -9.58
N VAL A 142 -1.00 0.32 -8.71
CA VAL A 142 -1.94 1.42 -8.47
C VAL A 142 -1.92 1.79 -7.00
N PHE A 143 -1.77 3.08 -6.73
CA PHE A 143 -1.95 3.69 -5.43
C PHE A 143 -3.22 4.55 -5.48
N LEU A 144 -4.20 4.26 -4.62
CA LEU A 144 -5.43 5.01 -4.55
C LEU A 144 -5.58 5.67 -3.17
N GLN A 145 -6.07 6.91 -3.16
CA GLN A 145 -6.41 7.65 -1.95
C GLN A 145 -7.89 8.05 -2.00
N GLU A 146 -8.48 8.30 -0.82
CA GLU A 146 -9.93 8.54 -0.65
C GLU A 146 -10.80 7.43 -1.24
N VAL A 147 -10.36 6.19 -1.10
CA VAL A 147 -11.19 5.01 -1.35
C VAL A 147 -12.18 4.87 -0.21
N ILE A 148 -13.41 4.51 -0.52
CA ILE A 148 -14.47 4.19 0.44
C ILE A 148 -14.93 2.73 0.20
N PRO A 149 -15.70 2.11 1.11
CA PRO A 149 -16.18 0.73 0.91
C PRO A 149 -16.87 0.49 -0.44
N LEU A 150 -17.70 1.44 -0.91
CA LEU A 150 -18.33 1.33 -2.23
C LEU A 150 -17.30 1.24 -3.37
N SER A 151 -16.32 2.15 -3.41
CA SER A 151 -15.33 2.20 -4.48
C SER A 151 -14.33 1.05 -4.39
N LEU A 152 -13.97 0.61 -3.19
CA LEU A 152 -13.20 -0.62 -2.97
C LEU A 152 -13.92 -1.82 -3.57
N ASN A 153 -15.22 -1.96 -3.35
CA ASN A 153 -15.98 -3.13 -3.81
C ASN A 153 -16.08 -3.20 -5.32
N ILE A 154 -16.29 -2.05 -5.96
CA ILE A 154 -16.28 -1.95 -7.41
C ILE A 154 -14.87 -2.27 -7.95
N ALA A 155 -13.81 -1.76 -7.31
CA ALA A 155 -12.43 -2.03 -7.71
C ALA A 155 -12.04 -3.51 -7.55
N ALA A 156 -12.31 -4.09 -6.38
CA ALA A 156 -12.04 -5.49 -6.07
C ALA A 156 -12.78 -6.42 -7.04
N GLY A 157 -14.09 -6.21 -7.27
CA GLY A 157 -14.85 -7.00 -8.24
C GLY A 157 -14.30 -6.86 -9.67
N ALA A 158 -13.78 -5.69 -10.05
CA ALA A 158 -13.25 -5.44 -11.37
C ALA A 158 -11.84 -6.00 -11.61
N PHE A 159 -11.04 -6.19 -10.55
CA PHE A 159 -9.62 -6.50 -10.63
C PHE A 159 -9.18 -7.76 -9.87
N CYS A 160 -10.06 -8.44 -9.14
CA CYS A 160 -9.73 -9.60 -8.29
C CYS A 160 -8.97 -10.71 -9.04
N ASP A 161 -9.22 -10.92 -10.32
CA ASP A 161 -8.53 -11.95 -11.11
C ASP A 161 -7.10 -11.55 -11.51
N SER A 162 -6.84 -10.25 -11.74
CA SER A 162 -5.59 -9.78 -12.34
C SER A 162 -4.70 -8.95 -11.40
N TYR A 163 -5.24 -8.44 -10.29
CA TYR A 163 -4.51 -7.70 -9.26
C TYR A 163 -4.76 -8.29 -7.88
N HIS A 164 -3.74 -8.23 -7.03
CA HIS A 164 -3.96 -8.20 -5.60
C HIS A 164 -4.48 -6.81 -5.22
N VAL A 165 -5.52 -6.73 -4.39
CA VAL A 165 -6.17 -5.47 -3.99
C VAL A 165 -6.15 -5.38 -2.47
N PHE A 166 -5.40 -4.44 -1.91
CA PHE A 166 -5.27 -4.30 -0.46
C PHE A 166 -5.74 -2.93 0.02
N PRO A 167 -6.78 -2.87 0.86
CA PRO A 167 -7.19 -1.64 1.49
C PRO A 167 -6.34 -1.32 2.73
N GLY A 168 -6.13 -0.03 2.98
CA GLY A 168 -5.46 0.48 4.19
C GLY A 168 -6.42 0.72 5.34
N GLY A 169 -7.71 0.47 5.16
CA GLY A 169 -8.73 0.66 6.19
C GLY A 169 -10.01 -0.06 5.85
N LYS A 170 -10.98 0.01 6.77
CA LYS A 170 -12.27 -0.69 6.63
C LYS A 170 -13.46 0.26 6.57
N PHE A 171 -13.34 1.47 7.13
CA PHE A 171 -14.46 2.40 7.36
C PHE A 171 -14.13 3.79 6.85
N ALA A 172 -15.19 4.60 6.72
CA ALA A 172 -15.12 5.97 6.21
C ALA A 172 -14.39 6.01 4.86
N TYR A 173 -13.14 6.48 4.86
CA TYR A 173 -12.26 6.47 3.71
C TYR A 173 -10.87 5.99 4.10
N PHE A 174 -10.12 5.48 3.13
CA PHE A 174 -8.80 4.90 3.30
C PHE A 174 -8.02 4.95 1.98
N THR A 175 -6.78 4.51 2.02
CA THR A 175 -5.95 4.27 0.84
C THR A 175 -6.11 2.82 0.37
N ALA A 176 -5.74 2.52 -0.88
CA ALA A 176 -5.62 1.15 -1.36
C ALA A 176 -4.41 1.00 -2.29
N ILE A 177 -3.81 -0.19 -2.29
CA ILE A 177 -2.75 -0.58 -3.22
C ILE A 177 -3.21 -1.76 -4.07
N LEU A 178 -3.05 -1.64 -5.39
CA LEU A 178 -3.32 -2.74 -6.32
C LEU A 178 -2.03 -3.15 -7.01
N LEU A 179 -1.70 -4.44 -6.96
CA LEU A 179 -0.48 -5.01 -7.56
C LEU A 179 -0.83 -6.08 -8.58
N LYS A 180 -0.36 -5.91 -9.82
CA LYS A 180 -0.65 -6.83 -10.92
C LYS A 180 -0.04 -8.20 -10.65
N LYS A 181 -0.87 -9.25 -10.57
CA LYS A 181 -0.46 -10.61 -10.15
C LYS A 181 0.61 -11.21 -11.06
N GLU A 182 0.51 -10.97 -12.36
CA GLU A 182 1.49 -11.48 -13.33
C GLU A 182 2.86 -10.78 -13.23
N THR A 183 2.92 -9.57 -12.64
CA THR A 183 4.15 -8.80 -12.51
C THR A 183 4.86 -9.09 -11.19
N PHE A 184 4.11 -9.30 -10.11
CA PHE A 184 4.64 -9.35 -8.75
C PHE A 184 4.37 -10.68 -8.07
N HIS A 185 5.41 -11.22 -7.44
CA HIS A 185 5.24 -12.15 -6.34
C HIS A 185 5.11 -11.36 -5.04
N LEU A 186 3.89 -11.27 -4.50
CA LEU A 186 3.64 -10.60 -3.23
C LEU A 186 4.21 -11.42 -2.06
N GLU A 187 4.87 -10.75 -1.13
CA GLU A 187 5.41 -11.37 0.09
C GLU A 187 4.60 -11.00 1.33
N THR A 188 4.35 -9.71 1.56
CA THR A 188 3.57 -9.25 2.71
C THR A 188 2.99 -7.86 2.48
N VAL A 189 1.91 -7.53 3.18
CA VAL A 189 1.31 -6.20 3.23
C VAL A 189 1.18 -5.78 4.69
N LEU A 190 1.64 -4.56 4.98
CA LEU A 190 1.58 -3.93 6.29
C LEU A 190 0.77 -2.63 6.19
N VAL A 191 0.08 -2.29 7.27
CA VAL A 191 -0.59 -1.00 7.44
C VAL A 191 -0.09 -0.38 8.73
N GLU A 192 0.66 0.71 8.62
CA GLU A 192 1.26 1.41 9.76
C GLU A 192 0.47 2.70 10.04
N PRO A 193 -0.14 2.87 11.23
CA PRO A 193 -0.89 4.07 11.55
C PRO A 193 0.04 5.29 11.70
N PHE A 194 -0.48 6.50 11.44
CA PHE A 194 0.13 7.72 11.95
C PHE A 194 -0.53 8.11 13.27
N PRO A 195 0.13 7.93 14.43
CA PRO A 195 -0.54 8.01 15.73
C PRO A 195 -1.18 9.37 16.05
N ASN A 196 -0.66 10.44 15.45
CA ASN A 196 -1.13 11.81 15.67
C ASN A 196 -2.12 12.28 14.58
N SER A 197 -2.46 11.43 13.62
CA SER A 197 -3.40 11.82 12.57
C SER A 197 -4.78 12.09 13.16
N GLN A 198 -5.40 13.18 12.72
CA GLN A 198 -6.79 13.53 13.05
C GLN A 198 -7.75 13.16 11.92
N MET A 199 -7.23 12.56 10.86
CA MET A 199 -7.93 12.28 9.61
C MET A 199 -7.81 10.81 9.21
N LEU A 200 -7.54 9.90 10.16
CA LEU A 200 -7.44 8.45 9.94
C LEU A 200 -6.32 8.05 8.95
N ARG A 201 -5.21 8.80 8.94
CA ARG A 201 -4.11 8.55 7.99
C ARG A 201 -3.22 7.41 8.45
N ASN A 202 -2.72 6.66 7.48
CA ASN A 202 -1.77 5.57 7.69
C ASN A 202 -0.90 5.39 6.44
N LEU A 203 0.04 4.46 6.51
CA LEU A 203 0.94 4.07 5.44
C LEU A 203 0.72 2.60 5.10
N ILE A 204 0.26 2.30 3.88
CA ILE A 204 0.24 0.93 3.37
C ILE A 204 1.61 0.62 2.77
N ILE A 205 2.13 -0.56 3.06
CA ILE A 205 3.42 -1.05 2.57
C ILE A 205 3.24 -2.46 2.04
N ALA A 206 3.33 -2.64 0.73
CA ALA A 206 3.41 -3.96 0.12
C ALA A 206 4.87 -4.30 -0.21
N LYS A 207 5.36 -5.41 0.33
CA LYS A 207 6.65 -6.00 -0.05
C LYS A 207 6.41 -7.06 -1.08
N ALA A 208 7.12 -6.96 -2.20
CA ALA A 208 6.96 -7.87 -3.33
C ALA A 208 8.28 -8.07 -4.05
N LYS A 209 8.35 -9.13 -4.86
CA LYS A 209 9.44 -9.40 -5.79
C LYS A 209 8.95 -9.28 -7.23
N CYS A 210 9.74 -8.61 -8.06
CA CYS A 210 9.57 -8.59 -9.51
C CYS A 210 10.90 -8.99 -10.16
N GLN A 211 10.92 -10.11 -10.88
CA GLN A 211 12.12 -10.61 -11.59
C GLN A 211 13.38 -10.71 -10.69
N GLY A 212 13.21 -11.12 -9.44
CA GLY A 212 14.32 -11.24 -8.48
C GLY A 212 14.75 -9.93 -7.82
N ILE A 213 14.14 -8.80 -8.16
CA ILE A 213 14.32 -7.52 -7.47
C ILE A 213 13.30 -7.44 -6.33
N SER A 214 13.78 -7.16 -5.12
CA SER A 214 12.91 -6.86 -3.97
C SER A 214 12.42 -5.43 -4.04
N LEU A 215 11.10 -5.24 -3.89
CA LEU A 215 10.45 -3.93 -3.89
C LEU A 215 9.66 -3.72 -2.59
N GLN A 216 9.70 -2.49 -2.11
CA GLN A 216 8.80 -1.96 -1.09
C GLN A 216 7.94 -0.88 -1.74
N LEU A 217 6.66 -1.18 -1.97
CA LEU A 217 5.70 -0.30 -2.62
C LEU A 217 4.80 0.31 -1.56
N MET A 218 4.74 1.64 -1.51
CA MET A 218 4.16 2.37 -0.39
C MET A 218 3.17 3.42 -0.87
N THR A 219 2.05 3.55 -0.17
CA THR A 219 1.12 4.67 -0.40
C THR A 219 0.51 5.20 0.88
N SER A 220 0.20 6.49 0.87
CA SER A 220 -0.46 7.21 1.94
C SER A 220 -1.23 8.39 1.36
N HIS A 221 -2.20 8.87 2.14
CA HIS A 221 -2.80 10.17 1.99
C HIS A 221 -2.44 10.97 3.25
N ILE A 222 -1.38 11.79 3.25
CA ILE A 222 -0.91 12.45 4.48
C ILE A 222 -1.70 13.74 4.77
N GLU A 223 -1.66 14.19 6.02
CA GLU A 223 -2.60 15.13 6.66
C GLU A 223 -2.98 16.34 5.79
N SER A 224 -4.27 16.50 5.50
CA SER A 224 -4.75 17.57 4.62
C SER A 224 -4.83 18.91 5.34
N MET A 225 -5.15 19.96 4.59
CA MET A 225 -5.34 21.34 5.06
C MET A 225 -4.05 22.09 5.42
N ALA A 226 -4.07 23.40 5.19
CA ALA A 226 -2.89 24.26 5.34
C ALA A 226 -2.37 24.37 6.78
N ASN A 227 -3.22 24.17 7.78
CA ASN A 227 -2.88 24.27 9.21
C ASN A 227 -2.26 22.99 9.80
N GLN A 228 -2.23 21.88 9.05
CA GLN A 228 -1.68 20.60 9.50
C GLN A 228 -0.22 20.37 9.07
N SER A 229 0.54 21.45 8.91
CA SER A 229 1.91 21.42 8.39
C SER A 229 2.88 20.58 9.21
N GLU A 230 2.84 20.70 10.54
CA GLU A 230 3.75 19.95 11.41
C GLU A 230 3.44 18.45 11.39
N GLU A 231 2.17 18.08 11.33
CA GLU A 231 1.77 16.67 11.23
C GLU A 231 2.16 16.08 9.87
N ARG A 232 1.93 16.79 8.76
CA ARG A 232 2.44 16.34 7.44
C ARG A 232 3.94 16.11 7.45
N LYS A 233 4.71 17.04 8.04
CA LYS A 233 6.17 16.86 8.14
C LYS A 233 6.53 15.65 8.99
N SER A 234 5.81 15.39 10.08
CA SER A 234 5.99 14.19 10.90
C SER A 234 5.73 12.90 10.10
N GLN A 235 4.64 12.87 9.32
CA GLN A 235 4.26 11.75 8.47
C GLN A 235 5.27 11.53 7.34
N LEU A 236 5.73 12.60 6.67
CA LEU A 236 6.80 12.54 5.65
C LEU A 236 8.10 11.98 6.22
N ARG A 237 8.54 12.41 7.41
CA ARG A 237 9.72 11.84 8.06
C ARG A 237 9.57 10.34 8.31
N SER A 238 8.39 9.90 8.73
CA SER A 238 8.09 8.48 8.95
C SER A 238 8.17 7.69 7.64
N ILE A 239 7.62 8.24 6.55
CA ILE A 239 7.70 7.65 5.19
C ILE A 239 9.16 7.57 4.73
N PHE A 240 9.93 8.65 4.83
CA PHE A 240 11.34 8.68 4.42
C PHE A 240 12.21 7.72 5.23
N ALA A 241 11.97 7.64 6.54
CA ALA A 241 12.64 6.66 7.41
C ALA A 241 12.33 5.22 6.96
N ARG A 242 11.07 4.93 6.62
CA ARG A 242 10.64 3.61 6.15
C ARG A 242 11.23 3.24 4.78
N MET A 243 11.33 4.19 3.85
CA MET A 243 12.03 4.00 2.57
C MET A 243 13.53 3.74 2.79
N THR A 244 14.15 4.50 3.69
CA THR A 244 15.59 4.39 3.99
C THR A 244 15.92 3.09 4.74
N GLY A 245 14.99 2.60 5.57
CA GLY A 245 15.11 1.38 6.36
C GLY A 245 14.92 0.07 5.61
N ALA A 246 14.47 0.08 4.34
CA ALA A 246 14.13 -1.13 3.56
C ALA A 246 15.33 -2.05 3.19
N GLY A 247 16.54 -1.74 3.69
CA GLY A 247 17.80 -2.40 3.29
C GLY A 247 18.38 -1.81 2.01
N THR A 248 19.63 -2.16 1.69
CA THR A 248 20.33 -1.67 0.47
C THR A 248 19.98 -2.45 -0.79
N ASP A 249 19.41 -3.65 -0.63
CA ASP A 249 19.04 -4.57 -1.72
C ASP A 249 17.59 -4.44 -2.20
N THR A 250 16.82 -3.55 -1.57
CA THR A 250 15.40 -3.31 -1.87
C THR A 250 15.24 -1.95 -2.55
N VAL A 251 14.45 -1.90 -3.63
CA VAL A 251 13.97 -0.65 -4.22
C VAL A 251 12.73 -0.21 -3.46
N SER A 252 12.72 1.00 -2.91
CA SER A 252 11.51 1.55 -2.26
C SER A 252 10.87 2.59 -3.16
N ILE A 253 9.56 2.46 -3.38
CA ILE A 253 8.77 3.41 -4.16
C ILE A 253 7.61 3.85 -3.28
N PHE A 254 7.48 5.15 -3.08
CA PHE A 254 6.33 5.77 -2.44
C PHE A 254 5.57 6.57 -3.48
N GLY A 255 4.24 6.49 -3.48
CA GLY A 255 3.39 7.39 -4.23
C GLY A 255 2.09 7.67 -3.50
N GLY A 256 1.61 8.89 -3.58
CA GLY A 256 0.33 9.26 -2.99
C GLY A 256 0.11 10.76 -2.90
N ASP A 257 -1.07 11.10 -2.41
CA ASP A 257 -1.45 12.46 -2.07
C ASP A 257 -0.71 12.90 -0.80
N THR A 258 0.36 13.66 -1.02
CA THR A 258 1.20 14.21 0.03
C THR A 258 0.60 15.44 0.68
N ASN A 259 -0.36 16.15 0.07
CA ASN A 259 -0.79 17.48 0.50
C ASN A 259 0.38 18.48 0.80
N ALA A 260 1.62 18.14 0.39
CA ALA A 260 2.81 18.78 0.89
C ALA A 260 3.13 20.02 0.05
N LYS A 261 3.64 21.04 0.70
CA LYS A 261 4.10 22.27 0.03
C LYS A 261 5.59 22.20 -0.20
N ASP A 262 6.09 22.85 -1.25
CA ASP A 262 7.52 22.93 -1.57
C ASP A 262 8.37 23.32 -0.35
N ARG A 263 7.88 24.23 0.50
CA ARG A 263 8.57 24.63 1.73
C ARG A 263 8.73 23.48 2.74
N GLU A 264 7.72 22.63 2.88
CA GLU A 264 7.77 21.50 3.81
C GLU A 264 8.73 20.42 3.33
N ILE A 265 8.78 20.20 2.01
CA ILE A 265 9.77 19.32 1.39
C ILE A 265 11.18 19.88 1.59
N PHE A 266 11.37 21.19 1.36
CA PHE A 266 12.65 21.87 1.59
C PHE A 266 13.13 21.77 3.05
N ASP A 267 12.21 21.93 4.02
CA ASP A 267 12.52 21.79 5.45
C ASP A 267 12.99 20.36 5.82
N LEU A 268 12.69 19.36 4.99
CA LEU A 268 13.01 17.93 5.20
C LEU A 268 14.09 17.39 4.25
N GLU A 269 14.81 18.26 3.54
CA GLU A 269 15.80 17.86 2.51
C GLU A 269 16.85 16.87 3.04
N ARG A 270 17.25 17.02 4.31
CA ARG A 270 18.23 16.13 4.95
C ARG A 270 17.68 14.72 5.15
N GLU A 271 16.41 14.61 5.51
CA GLU A 271 15.72 13.34 5.75
C GLU A 271 15.48 12.56 4.45
N ARG A 272 15.46 13.24 3.29
CA ARG A 272 15.27 12.63 1.96
C ARG A 272 16.54 12.55 1.10
N SER A 273 17.74 12.64 1.68
CA SER A 273 18.99 12.76 0.90
C SER A 273 19.26 11.62 -0.10
N ASP A 274 18.72 10.42 0.16
CA ASP A 274 18.86 9.23 -0.70
C ASP A 274 17.55 8.90 -1.45
N ILE A 275 16.60 9.84 -1.48
CA ILE A 275 15.25 9.67 -2.05
C ILE A 275 15.05 10.73 -3.14
N GLU A 276 14.75 10.25 -4.34
CA GLU A 276 14.53 11.08 -5.52
C GLU A 276 13.02 11.28 -5.73
N ASP A 277 12.58 12.50 -6.00
CA ASP A 277 11.23 12.73 -6.55
C ASP A 277 11.25 12.44 -8.06
N VAL A 278 10.28 11.67 -8.55
CA VAL A 278 10.25 11.23 -9.94
C VAL A 278 10.02 12.39 -10.90
N TRP A 279 9.16 13.36 -10.56
CA TRP A 279 8.91 14.54 -11.39
C TRP A 279 10.16 15.41 -11.50
N GLU A 280 10.89 15.60 -10.40
CA GLU A 280 12.19 16.29 -10.41
C GLU A 280 13.23 15.54 -11.25
N THR A 281 13.30 14.21 -11.09
CA THR A 281 14.29 13.35 -11.76
C THR A 281 14.13 13.35 -13.29
N VAL A 282 12.88 13.45 -13.79
CA VAL A 282 12.61 13.50 -15.23
C VAL A 282 12.70 14.91 -15.82
N GLY A 283 13.19 15.89 -15.06
CA GLY A 283 13.45 17.24 -15.54
C GLY A 283 12.36 18.26 -15.26
N SER A 284 11.45 17.98 -14.31
CA SER A 284 10.40 18.90 -13.85
C SER A 284 9.53 19.49 -14.98
N PRO A 285 8.95 18.65 -15.86
CA PRO A 285 8.11 19.13 -16.97
C PRO A 285 6.93 20.00 -16.45
N PRO A 286 6.78 21.25 -16.93
CA PRO A 286 5.75 22.17 -16.45
C PRO A 286 4.32 21.66 -16.63
N GLU A 287 4.06 20.94 -17.73
CA GLU A 287 2.75 20.42 -18.11
C GLU A 287 2.19 19.37 -17.14
N SER A 288 3.05 18.75 -16.33
CA SER A 288 2.66 17.76 -15.32
C SER A 288 2.98 18.19 -13.90
N ARG A 289 3.23 19.49 -13.69
CA ARG A 289 3.60 20.02 -12.37
C ARG A 289 2.44 19.94 -11.39
N PHE A 290 1.26 20.42 -11.78
CA PHE A 290 0.11 20.53 -10.88
C PHE A 290 -0.77 19.30 -11.02
N THR A 291 -1.06 18.67 -9.88
CA THR A 291 -1.87 17.46 -9.80
C THR A 291 -3.25 17.73 -9.20
N TRP A 292 -3.45 18.93 -8.66
CA TRP A 292 -4.74 19.49 -8.32
C TRP A 292 -4.81 20.94 -8.85
N ASP A 293 -5.67 21.19 -9.83
CA ASP A 293 -5.77 22.47 -10.53
C ASP A 293 -7.24 22.84 -10.77
N MET A 294 -7.76 23.77 -9.97
CA MET A 294 -9.15 24.23 -10.07
C MET A 294 -9.42 25.14 -11.28
N SER A 295 -8.40 25.49 -12.07
CA SER A 295 -8.60 26.20 -13.34
C SER A 295 -8.94 25.23 -14.48
N GLN A 296 -8.59 23.94 -14.34
CA GLN A 296 -8.85 22.89 -15.31
C GLN A 296 -9.86 21.85 -14.82
N ASN A 297 -9.99 21.68 -13.50
CA ASN A 297 -10.91 20.75 -12.86
C ASN A 297 -12.02 21.53 -12.13
N ASP A 298 -13.27 21.29 -12.53
CA ASP A 298 -14.46 21.97 -12.01
C ASP A 298 -15.28 21.11 -11.03
N ASN A 299 -14.76 19.95 -10.60
CA ASN A 299 -15.45 19.08 -9.64
C ASN A 299 -15.71 19.76 -8.29
N LEU A 300 -14.84 20.68 -7.86
CA LEU A 300 -14.98 21.41 -6.60
C LEU A 300 -15.33 22.88 -6.86
N ASN A 301 -16.53 23.26 -6.46
CA ASN A 301 -16.98 24.66 -6.49
C ASN A 301 -16.55 25.42 -5.22
N MET A 302 -15.31 25.92 -5.21
CA MET A 302 -14.83 26.86 -4.18
C MET A 302 -15.42 28.26 -4.44
N ASN A 303 -16.63 28.54 -3.93
CA ASN A 303 -17.23 29.87 -4.02
C ASN A 303 -16.38 30.92 -3.27
N GLY A 304 -15.67 31.77 -3.99
CA GLY A 304 -15.02 32.99 -3.46
C GLY A 304 -13.54 32.89 -3.09
N GLY A 305 -12.84 31.80 -3.43
CA GLY A 305 -11.38 31.66 -3.29
C GLY A 305 -10.66 31.85 -4.62
N ASN A 306 -9.39 32.28 -4.60
CA ASN A 306 -8.51 32.21 -5.77
C ASN A 306 -8.54 30.78 -6.32
N GLN A 307 -8.78 30.60 -7.62
CA GLN A 307 -8.57 29.33 -8.31
C GLN A 307 -7.10 28.93 -8.11
N GLY A 308 -6.87 27.94 -7.26
CA GLY A 308 -5.56 27.47 -6.86
C GLY A 308 -5.15 26.26 -7.68
N TYR A 309 -3.84 26.16 -7.92
CA TYR A 309 -3.19 24.97 -8.46
C TYR A 309 -2.05 24.59 -7.53
N VAL A 310 -1.94 23.31 -7.20
CA VAL A 310 -0.94 22.78 -6.28
C VAL A 310 -0.53 21.37 -6.70
N THR A 311 0.72 21.02 -6.41
CA THR A 311 1.22 19.66 -6.50
C THR A 311 0.96 18.97 -5.18
N ILE A 312 0.03 18.00 -5.16
CA ILE A 312 -0.28 17.24 -3.95
C ILE A 312 0.08 15.76 -4.12
N GLU A 313 -0.16 15.18 -5.29
CA GLU A 313 0.38 13.86 -5.65
C GLU A 313 1.88 13.95 -5.93
N SER A 314 2.68 13.10 -5.28
CA SER A 314 4.10 12.90 -5.57
C SER A 314 4.42 11.41 -5.65
N THR A 315 5.44 11.08 -6.44
CA THR A 315 6.06 9.75 -6.46
C THR A 315 7.54 9.90 -6.17
N SER A 316 8.02 9.15 -5.18
CA SER A 316 9.42 9.15 -4.75
C SER A 316 10.02 7.75 -4.88
N ILE A 317 11.30 7.68 -5.25
CA ILE A 317 12.03 6.43 -5.42
C ILE A 317 13.35 6.46 -4.65
N ARG A 318 13.64 5.37 -3.95
CA ARG A 318 14.97 5.06 -3.42
C ARG A 318 15.49 3.82 -4.12
N ARG A 319 16.57 3.99 -4.87
CA ARG A 319 17.19 2.93 -5.66
C ARG A 319 18.04 2.00 -4.79
N ARG A 320 18.21 0.76 -5.26
CA ARG A 320 19.18 -0.19 -4.71
C ARG A 320 20.59 0.39 -4.83
N ARG A 321 21.41 0.27 -3.78
CA ARG A 321 22.85 0.57 -3.89
C ARG A 321 23.59 -0.69 -4.31
N VAL A 322 24.12 -0.71 -5.53
CA VAL A 322 24.99 -1.79 -6.01
C VAL A 322 26.44 -1.43 -5.66
N TYR A 323 26.93 -1.92 -4.53
CA TYR A 323 28.36 -1.83 -4.24
C TYR A 323 29.11 -2.77 -5.20
N HIS A 324 29.81 -2.20 -6.18
CA HIS A 324 30.79 -2.98 -6.94
C HIS A 324 31.96 -3.27 -5.98
N ARG A 325 32.13 -4.54 -5.61
CA ARG A 325 33.32 -5.02 -4.91
C ARG A 325 34.44 -5.29 -5.91
#